data_AF-A0A1I6GAX2-F1
#
_entry.id   AF-A0A1I6GAX2-F1
#
_cell.length_a   1.000
_cell.length_b   1.000
_cell.length_c   1.000
_cell.angle_alpha   90.00
_cell.angle_beta   90.00
_cell.angle_gamma   90.00
#
_symmetry.space_group_name_H-M   'P 1'
#
loop_
_entity.id
_entity.type
_entity.pdbx_description
1 polymer ?
#
loop_
_entity_poly.entity_id
_entity_poly.type
_entity_poly.pdbx_seq_one_letter_code
_entity_poly.pdbx_strand_id
1 'polypeptide(L)'
;MREDRAQLATPLVEVTVGILLVLAVSLGFAVVPVETDDAPTLDRTAADALSVLAVEPPVGTGTDRLTAACRSPSAFDTESDALDRRLRAMLPTPLSYRLETPHGAVGQPLPSGLPTGAASLTTDGCTVTLRVWSA
;
A
#
# COMPACT_ATOMS: atom_id res chain seq x y z
N MET A 1 -17.67 49.52 46.75
CA MET A 1 -17.67 49.24 45.29
C MET A 1 -16.25 48.92 44.83
N ARG A 2 -15.79 47.68 45.01
CA ARG A 2 -14.50 47.20 44.46
C ARG A 2 -14.51 45.66 44.35
N GLU A 3 -15.51 45.05 43.72
CA GLU A 3 -15.52 43.57 43.56
C GLU A 3 -15.91 43.05 42.15
N ASP A 4 -16.46 43.87 41.26
CA ASP A 4 -16.98 43.36 39.96
C ASP A 4 -15.96 43.22 38.82
N ARG A 5 -14.73 43.72 38.94
CA ARG A 5 -13.76 43.71 37.81
C ARG A 5 -12.87 42.46 37.74
N ALA A 6 -12.74 41.70 38.82
CA ALA A 6 -11.86 40.53 38.85
C ALA A 6 -12.53 39.26 38.30
N GLN A 7 -13.86 39.16 38.36
CA GLN A 7 -14.61 37.97 37.98
C GLN A 7 -14.82 37.81 36.47
N LEU A 8 -14.72 38.89 35.68
CA LEU A 8 -14.77 38.84 34.22
C LEU A 8 -13.48 38.31 33.60
N ALA A 9 -12.35 38.43 34.31
CA ALA A 9 -11.04 38.04 33.80
C ALA A 9 -10.84 36.51 33.82
N THR A 10 -11.41 35.82 34.82
CA THR A 10 -11.24 34.37 35.01
C THR A 10 -11.81 33.52 33.85
N PRO A 11 -13.07 33.70 33.41
CA PRO A 11 -13.62 32.90 32.31
C PRO A 11 -12.91 33.19 30.98
N LEU A 12 -12.45 34.42 30.77
CA LEU A 12 -11.70 34.79 29.57
C LEU A 12 -10.33 34.09 29.51
N VAL A 13 -9.62 34.04 30.65
CA VAL A 13 -8.34 33.34 30.74
C VAL A 13 -8.52 31.84 30.51
N GLU A 14 -9.54 31.23 31.11
CA GLU A 14 -9.84 29.80 30.93
C GLU A 14 -10.11 29.45 29.47
N VAL A 15 -10.95 30.24 28.79
CA VAL A 15 -11.24 30.03 27.35
C VAL A 15 -9.98 30.20 26.51
N THR A 16 -9.15 31.21 26.82
CA THR A 16 -7.90 31.45 26.08
C THR A 16 -6.93 30.27 26.23
N VAL A 17 -6.79 29.74 27.46
CA VAL A 17 -5.95 28.56 27.73
C VAL A 17 -6.51 27.33 27.02
N GLY A 18 -7.82 27.13 27.04
CA GLY A 18 -8.48 26.03 26.33
C GLY A 18 -8.22 26.08 24.82
N ILE A 19 -8.36 27.25 24.19
CA ILE A 19 -8.09 27.45 22.77
C ILE A 19 -6.61 27.17 22.44
N LEU A 20 -5.69 27.70 23.25
CA LEU A 20 -4.26 27.47 23.04
C LEU A 20 -3.89 25.99 23.20
N LEU A 21 -4.49 25.28 24.15
CA LEU A 21 -4.28 23.85 24.34
C LEU A 21 -4.78 23.05 23.14
N VAL A 22 -6.00 23.33 22.66
CA VAL A 22 -6.56 22.67 21.48
C VAL A 22 -5.68 22.92 20.26
N LEU A 23 -5.26 24.16 20.02
CA LEU A 23 -4.35 24.50 18.94
C LEU A 23 -3.02 23.76 19.07
N ALA A 24 -2.40 23.76 20.26
CA ALA A 24 -1.13 23.07 20.49
C ALA A 24 -1.23 21.56 20.19
N VAL A 25 -2.32 20.92 20.60
CA VAL A 25 -2.58 19.50 20.30
C VAL A 25 -2.79 19.29 18.80
N SER A 26 -3.59 20.13 18.14
CA SER A 26 -3.83 20.04 16.70
C SER A 26 -2.54 20.25 15.89
N LEU A 27 -1.70 21.22 16.27
CA LEU A 27 -0.40 21.44 15.65
C LEU A 27 0.56 20.27 15.91
N GLY A 28 0.50 19.63 17.08
CA GLY A 28 1.29 18.42 17.37
C GLY A 28 1.00 17.27 16.41
N PHE A 29 -0.28 17.07 16.04
CA PHE A 29 -0.64 16.09 15.00
C PHE A 29 -0.26 16.52 13.58
N ALA A 30 -0.19 17.82 13.32
CA ALA A 30 0.22 18.34 12.02
C ALA A 30 1.73 18.21 11.77
N VAL A 31 2.55 18.22 12.83
CA VAL A 31 4.02 18.18 12.75
C VAL A 31 4.54 16.77 13.04
N VAL A 32 4.01 15.78 12.34
CA VAL A 32 4.64 14.45 12.27
C VAL A 32 5.52 14.42 11.03
N PRO A 33 6.86 14.44 11.17
CA PRO A 33 7.73 14.19 10.03
C PRO A 33 7.47 12.75 9.56
N VAL A 34 6.91 12.61 8.37
CA VAL A 34 6.91 11.33 7.67
C VAL A 34 8.33 11.11 7.18
N GLU A 35 9.07 10.22 7.83
CA GLU A 35 10.27 9.64 7.24
C GLU A 35 9.83 8.99 5.92
N THR A 36 10.22 9.58 4.79
CA THR A 36 9.86 9.14 3.44
C THR A 36 10.70 7.93 3.02
N ASP A 37 10.76 6.91 3.86
CA ASP A 37 11.20 5.60 3.41
C ASP A 37 9.97 4.95 2.76
N ASP A 38 9.82 5.17 1.46
CA ASP A 38 8.71 4.63 0.68
C ASP A 38 8.77 3.10 0.63
N ALA A 39 9.95 2.50 0.80
CA ALA A 39 10.17 1.05 0.68
C ALA A 39 9.29 0.20 1.62
N PRO A 40 9.21 0.44 2.95
CA PRO A 40 8.27 -0.25 3.83
C PRO A 40 6.80 -0.15 3.40
N THR A 41 6.40 0.97 2.80
CA THR A 41 5.03 1.18 2.29
C THR A 41 4.81 0.40 0.99
N LEU A 42 5.82 0.37 0.12
CA LEU A 42 5.80 -0.39 -1.13
C LEU A 42 5.79 -1.91 -0.87
N ASP A 43 6.55 -2.40 0.12
CA ASP A 43 6.52 -3.81 0.54
C ASP A 43 5.11 -4.23 0.98
N ARG A 44 4.47 -3.41 1.83
CA ARG A 44 3.10 -3.65 2.27
C ARG A 44 2.12 -3.62 1.10
N THR A 45 2.27 -2.66 0.20
CA THR A 45 1.44 -2.55 -1.01
C THR A 45 1.56 -3.81 -1.88
N ALA A 46 2.78 -4.33 -2.07
CA ALA A 46 3.00 -5.56 -2.82
C ALA A 46 2.39 -6.79 -2.10
N ALA A 47 2.51 -6.86 -0.78
CA ALA A 47 1.94 -7.96 0.02
C ALA A 47 0.41 -7.97 -0.02
N ASP A 48 -0.22 -6.80 0.09
CA ASP A 48 -1.68 -6.65 0.02
C ASP A 48 -2.20 -7.07 -1.38
N ALA A 49 -1.53 -6.62 -2.45
CA ALA A 49 -1.87 -7.00 -3.81
C ALA A 49 -1.74 -8.52 -4.05
N LEU A 50 -0.66 -9.15 -3.56
CA LEU A 50 -0.50 -10.61 -3.64
C LEU A 50 -1.58 -11.36 -2.86
N SER A 51 -1.95 -10.87 -1.68
CA SER A 51 -2.99 -11.49 -0.86
C SER A 51 -4.35 -11.48 -1.55
N VAL A 52 -4.67 -10.41 -2.28
CA VAL A 52 -5.88 -10.34 -3.10
C VAL A 52 -5.80 -11.33 -4.27
N LEU A 53 -4.67 -11.38 -4.99
CA LEU A 53 -4.50 -12.33 -6.11
C LEU A 53 -4.57 -13.79 -5.67
N ALA A 54 -4.11 -14.12 -4.46
CA ALA A 54 -4.05 -15.49 -3.94
C ALA A 54 -5.43 -16.12 -3.70
N VAL A 55 -6.49 -15.32 -3.65
CA VAL A 55 -7.88 -15.79 -3.46
C VAL A 55 -8.75 -15.59 -4.69
N GLU A 56 -8.19 -15.07 -5.78
CA GLU A 56 -8.95 -14.83 -6.99
C GLU A 56 -9.14 -16.09 -7.82
N PRO A 57 -10.33 -16.27 -8.43
CA PRO A 57 -10.56 -17.42 -9.30
C PRO A 57 -9.65 -17.35 -10.53
N PRO A 58 -9.13 -18.51 -10.99
CA PRO A 58 -8.35 -18.59 -12.23
C PRO A 58 -9.24 -18.36 -13.45
N VAL A 59 -8.64 -17.92 -14.56
CA VAL A 59 -9.29 -17.93 -15.88
C VAL A 59 -9.38 -19.36 -16.42
N GLY A 60 -8.32 -20.14 -16.22
CA GLY A 60 -8.22 -21.53 -16.61
C GLY A 60 -8.74 -22.49 -15.54
N THR A 61 -7.91 -23.44 -15.13
CA THR A 61 -8.27 -24.47 -14.14
C THR A 61 -7.35 -24.40 -12.92
N GLY A 62 -7.89 -24.64 -11.74
CA GLY A 62 -7.12 -24.60 -10.49
C GLY A 62 -7.94 -24.03 -9.34
N THR A 63 -7.32 -23.98 -8.17
CA THR A 63 -7.94 -23.47 -6.96
C THR A 63 -8.01 -21.94 -6.97
N ASP A 64 -6.90 -21.30 -7.36
CA ASP A 64 -6.75 -19.85 -7.45
C ASP A 64 -5.85 -19.47 -8.63
N ARG A 65 -5.88 -18.18 -8.99
CA ARG A 65 -5.16 -17.64 -10.15
C ARG A 65 -3.64 -17.79 -10.04
N LEU A 66 -3.06 -17.59 -8.86
CA LEU A 66 -1.60 -17.68 -8.71
C LEU A 66 -1.13 -19.13 -8.82
N THR A 67 -1.84 -20.06 -8.18
CA THR A 67 -1.60 -21.49 -8.31
C THR A 67 -1.75 -21.97 -9.76
N ALA A 68 -2.77 -21.48 -10.49
CA ALA A 68 -2.95 -21.80 -11.90
C ALA A 68 -1.77 -21.30 -12.76
N ALA A 69 -1.32 -20.05 -12.54
CA ALA A 69 -0.18 -19.48 -13.23
C ALA A 69 1.15 -20.19 -12.92
N CYS A 70 1.29 -20.78 -11.73
CA CYS A 70 2.46 -21.56 -11.33
C CYS A 70 2.54 -22.97 -11.95
N ARG A 71 1.54 -23.44 -12.70
CA ARG A 71 1.50 -24.85 -13.12
C ARG A 71 2.37 -25.16 -14.33
N SER A 72 2.40 -24.28 -15.33
CA SER A 72 3.14 -24.47 -16.57
C SER A 72 3.26 -23.15 -17.36
N PRO A 73 4.16 -23.05 -18.35
CA PRO A 73 4.23 -21.89 -19.25
C PRO A 73 2.90 -21.58 -19.95
N SER A 74 2.21 -22.59 -20.48
CA SER A 74 0.92 -22.39 -21.14
C SER A 74 -0.21 -21.96 -20.18
N ALA A 75 -0.17 -22.44 -18.93
CA ALA A 75 -1.11 -22.00 -17.90
C ALA A 75 -0.82 -20.56 -17.48
N PHE A 76 0.45 -20.18 -17.35
CA PHE A 76 0.86 -18.80 -17.12
C PHE A 76 0.36 -17.88 -18.24
N ASP A 77 0.55 -18.24 -19.51
CA ASP A 77 0.09 -17.45 -20.64
C ASP A 77 -1.43 -17.22 -20.58
N THR A 78 -2.20 -18.23 -20.18
CA THR A 78 -3.67 -18.14 -20.00
C THR A 78 -4.07 -17.14 -18.91
N GLU A 79 -3.31 -17.07 -17.82
CA GLU A 79 -3.61 -16.18 -16.68
C GLU A 79 -3.00 -14.77 -16.83
N SER A 80 -1.97 -14.60 -17.66
CA SER A 80 -1.11 -13.41 -17.74
C SER A 80 -1.89 -12.10 -17.94
N ASP A 81 -2.84 -12.10 -18.88
CA ASP A 81 -3.70 -10.96 -19.19
C ASP A 81 -4.63 -10.59 -18.03
N ALA A 82 -5.16 -11.58 -17.31
CA ALA A 82 -6.03 -11.34 -16.17
C ALA A 82 -5.23 -10.83 -14.96
N LEU A 83 -4.01 -11.34 -14.76
CA LEU A 83 -3.07 -10.82 -13.77
C LEU A 83 -2.72 -9.36 -14.06
N ASP A 84 -2.40 -9.01 -15.31
CA ASP A 84 -2.04 -7.65 -15.70
C ASP A 84 -3.18 -6.67 -15.45
N ARG A 85 -4.37 -6.98 -15.98
CA ARG A 85 -5.57 -6.14 -15.78
C ARG A 85 -5.89 -5.96 -14.31
N ARG A 86 -5.75 -7.02 -13.52
CA ARG A 86 -6.08 -6.95 -12.10
C ARG A 86 -5.09 -6.11 -11.32
N LEU A 87 -3.79 -6.27 -11.56
CA LEU A 87 -2.74 -5.48 -10.92
C LEU A 87 -2.89 -3.98 -11.26
N ARG A 88 -3.19 -3.62 -12.52
CA ARG A 88 -3.48 -2.22 -12.90
C ARG A 88 -4.68 -1.63 -12.18
N ALA A 89 -5.69 -2.45 -11.86
CA ALA A 89 -6.89 -2.00 -11.17
C ALA A 89 -6.71 -1.90 -9.65
N MET A 90 -5.79 -2.67 -9.06
CA MET A 90 -5.53 -2.67 -7.61
C MET A 90 -4.50 -1.65 -7.19
N LEU A 91 -3.43 -1.49 -7.99
CA LEU A 91 -2.34 -0.63 -7.63
C LEU A 91 -2.70 0.83 -7.93
N PRO A 92 -2.56 1.74 -6.95
CA PRO A 92 -2.81 3.14 -7.19
C PRO A 92 -1.79 3.69 -8.20
N THR A 93 -2.26 4.53 -9.12
CA THR A 93 -1.34 5.35 -9.93
C THR A 93 -0.60 6.32 -9.01
N PRO A 94 0.73 6.53 -9.15
CA PRO A 94 1.56 6.22 -10.32
C PRO A 94 2.44 4.96 -10.14
N LEU A 95 1.98 3.90 -9.47
CA LEU A 95 2.84 2.73 -9.24
C LEU A 95 2.97 1.86 -10.50
N SER A 96 4.21 1.46 -10.78
CA SER A 96 4.57 0.40 -11.71
C SER A 96 4.85 -0.91 -10.97
N TYR A 97 4.73 -2.03 -11.68
CA TYR A 97 4.88 -3.36 -11.08
C TYR A 97 5.54 -4.39 -12.01
N ARG A 98 6.08 -5.42 -11.37
CA ARG A 98 6.58 -6.65 -11.99
C ARG A 98 6.18 -7.85 -11.14
N LEU A 99 5.30 -8.69 -11.67
CA LEU A 99 4.99 -10.01 -11.11
C LEU A 99 5.88 -11.05 -11.80
N GLU A 100 6.53 -11.91 -11.03
CA GLU A 100 7.39 -12.98 -11.55
C GLU A 100 6.99 -14.33 -11.00
N THR A 101 7.01 -15.31 -11.90
CA THR A 101 6.86 -16.74 -11.62
C THR A 101 8.01 -17.48 -12.32
N PRO A 102 8.26 -18.77 -12.03
CA PRO A 102 9.20 -19.58 -12.81
C PRO A 102 8.85 -19.73 -14.30
N HIS A 103 7.61 -19.42 -14.68
CA HIS A 103 7.08 -19.65 -16.02
C HIS A 103 6.95 -18.37 -16.86
N GLY A 104 7.08 -17.20 -16.25
CA GLY A 104 6.93 -15.94 -16.95
C GLY A 104 6.76 -14.76 -15.99
N ALA A 105 6.54 -13.60 -16.59
CA ALA A 105 6.45 -12.35 -15.88
C ALA A 105 5.36 -11.44 -16.46
N VAL A 106 4.72 -10.65 -15.60
CA VAL A 106 3.69 -9.67 -15.97
C VAL A 106 4.12 -8.28 -15.50
N GLY A 107 3.83 -7.25 -16.28
CA GLY A 107 4.17 -5.86 -15.96
C GLY A 107 5.46 -5.38 -16.63
N GLN A 108 6.04 -4.32 -16.09
CA GLN A 108 7.19 -3.63 -16.68
C GLN A 108 8.52 -4.23 -16.21
N PRO A 109 9.60 -4.19 -17.01
CA PRO A 109 10.92 -4.59 -16.54
C PRO A 109 11.37 -3.72 -15.36
N LEU A 110 12.04 -4.35 -14.38
CA LEU A 110 12.45 -3.67 -13.16
C LEU A 110 13.51 -2.59 -13.49
N PRO A 111 13.28 -1.32 -13.10
CA PRO A 111 14.27 -0.26 -13.31
C PRO A 111 15.45 -0.39 -12.35
N SER A 112 16.63 0.08 -12.79
CA SER A 112 17.82 0.12 -11.95
C SER A 112 17.83 1.34 -11.04
N GLY A 113 18.01 1.14 -9.73
CA GLY A 113 18.30 2.22 -8.78
C GLY A 113 17.08 2.97 -8.22
N LEU A 114 15.85 2.53 -8.52
CA LEU A 114 14.64 3.08 -7.88
C LEU A 114 14.29 2.31 -6.60
N PRO A 115 13.85 2.99 -5.54
CA PRO A 115 13.23 2.36 -4.38
C PRO A 115 12.11 1.42 -4.86
N THR A 116 12.24 0.15 -4.51
CA THR A 116 11.33 -0.91 -4.94
C THR A 116 10.89 -1.68 -3.72
N GLY A 117 9.59 -1.79 -3.52
CA GLY A 117 9.04 -2.74 -2.55
C GLY A 117 8.82 -4.10 -3.19
N ALA A 118 8.94 -5.16 -2.41
CA ALA A 118 8.76 -6.52 -2.87
C ALA A 118 8.01 -7.36 -1.84
N ALA A 119 7.17 -8.25 -2.35
CA ALA A 119 6.57 -9.31 -1.56
C ALA A 119 6.64 -10.62 -2.34
N SER A 120 6.74 -11.73 -1.61
CA SER A 120 6.69 -13.07 -2.17
C SER A 120 5.61 -13.89 -1.49
N LEU A 121 4.89 -14.69 -2.27
CA LEU A 121 3.88 -15.62 -1.78
C LEU A 121 4.14 -16.99 -2.37
N THR A 122 4.24 -18.00 -1.51
CA THR A 122 4.37 -19.41 -1.92
C THR A 122 2.98 -20.00 -2.14
N THR A 123 2.76 -20.53 -3.34
CA THR A 123 1.54 -21.23 -3.74
C THR A 123 1.80 -22.72 -3.90
N ASP A 124 0.74 -23.49 -4.20
CA ASP A 124 0.84 -24.89 -4.61
C ASP A 124 1.43 -24.99 -6.03
N GLY A 125 2.74 -24.82 -6.14
CA GLY A 125 3.49 -25.04 -7.39
C GLY A 125 4.66 -24.10 -7.59
N CYS A 126 4.61 -22.87 -7.06
CA CYS A 126 5.74 -21.96 -7.14
C CYS A 126 5.72 -20.82 -6.12
N THR A 127 6.85 -20.13 -5.97
CA THR A 127 6.91 -18.84 -5.30
C THR A 127 6.70 -17.73 -6.33
N VAL A 128 5.68 -16.91 -6.10
CA VAL A 128 5.37 -15.74 -6.90
C VAL A 128 5.98 -14.52 -6.21
N THR A 129 6.67 -13.66 -6.95
CA THR A 129 7.22 -12.41 -6.42
C THR A 129 6.60 -11.22 -7.12
N LEU A 130 6.05 -10.29 -6.35
CA LEU A 130 5.58 -9.00 -6.84
C LEU A 130 6.55 -7.91 -6.40
N ARG A 131 7.04 -7.13 -7.36
CA ARG A 131 7.80 -5.90 -7.11
C ARG A 131 6.98 -4.71 -7.55
N VAL A 132 7.03 -3.63 -6.78
CA VAL A 132 6.33 -2.37 -7.05
C VAL A 132 7.26 -1.18 -6.81
N TRP A 133 7.14 -0.15 -7.64
CA TRP A 133 7.94 1.07 -7.56
C TRP A 133 7.14 2.26 -8.11
N SER A 134 7.56 3.47 -7.80
CA SER A 134 7.01 4.68 -8.42
C SER A 134 7.46 4.79 -9.88
N ALA A 135 6.52 5.00 -10.80
CA ALA A 135 6.79 5.18 -12.23
C ALA A 135 7.48 6.52 -12.54
#